data_AF-A0AA35XK42-F1
#
_entry.id   AF-A0AA35XK42-F1
#
_cell.length_a   1.000
_cell.length_b   1.000
_cell.length_c   1.000
_cell.angle_alpha   90.00
_cell.angle_beta   90.00
_cell.angle_gamma   90.00
#
_symmetry.space_group_name_H-M   'P 1'
#
loop_
_entity.id
_entity.type
_entity.pdbx_description
1 polymer ?
#
loop_
_entity_poly.entity_id
_entity_poly.type
_entity_poly.pdbx_seq_one_letter_code
_entity_poly.pdbx_strand_id
1 'polypeptide(L)'
;MTEWDEGDGSSLRALDHLQQLFPTGRFRSKQIYEQEMKRGHIELDLDKMLLFGTAGSGKTCSLAALLGVDPPTIRHSTPVMKRPIEVVFVDVDGKKQWKKRTLDQLPDAIAEVMRSRMPRQQSVAQSSGGPASPDQQSPHTAASQSAQPTPEKRSSSTSEAAGKSTASSEEKPSARERQEAEGRLDSLLLSSAVDEGFVHLINSAPPSLEPILRLKQFLVLDSGGQPELLEMMPVFLRGASKFVYVLKLHESLDKRATIRYFKDGKLVWEYPAYLTNEGTLRLCVRTMRSLNNKNPDIPPAKMMFLATHRDMVADEQLPGVLDTLHKRLREILLPQFREQLIYCDTKRDDFVFTLNAAKPEKEDRECAESIRECLSKEGEGGREVKVPLRWYALYQKLLEVANELGKKVLPRELCQKVAESMEMDDESCGEALNFFDGLNMLFYFPDILPQLVFMEPQMLLDKVSELVEETYHMRQGKKAVPGEKLRFRDHGEVTEKFLGEFESHYEPPLFTPKELVTLLKGLLVFAEMSEDVYFMPCLLQVVAWKVVEEHRVSGGKALALHFPDSGPLMGTFCSIVAYLLSPENSHPCPWRVVQNEAGAPECLHRHVIKFT
;
A
#
# COMPACT_ATOMS: atom_id res chain seq x y z
N MET A 1 43.68 -9.87 33.69
CA MET A 1 43.45 -10.86 32.63
C MET A 1 42.33 -11.76 33.09
N THR A 2 41.11 -11.38 32.76
CA THR A 2 39.90 -12.18 32.97
C THR A 2 39.03 -11.87 31.78
N GLU A 3 38.99 -12.84 30.86
CA GLU A 3 38.21 -12.85 29.64
C GLU A 3 36.73 -12.66 29.99
N TRP A 4 36.11 -11.67 29.35
CA TRP A 4 34.67 -11.58 29.23
C TRP A 4 34.32 -12.29 27.93
N ASP A 5 33.56 -13.36 28.07
CA ASP A 5 32.99 -14.15 26.98
C ASP A 5 32.09 -13.23 26.15
N GLU A 6 32.45 -13.01 24.88
CA GLU A 6 31.71 -12.19 23.94
C GLU A 6 30.37 -12.85 23.62
N GLY A 7 29.30 -12.27 24.17
CA GLY A 7 27.94 -12.58 23.75
C GLY A 7 27.77 -12.34 22.25
N ASP A 8 27.30 -13.37 21.56
CA ASP A 8 27.04 -13.45 20.13
C ASP A 8 26.42 -12.15 19.55
N GLY A 9 27.17 -11.50 18.65
CA GLY A 9 26.80 -10.28 17.94
C GLY A 9 25.66 -10.44 16.90
N SER A 10 25.03 -11.61 16.79
CA SER A 10 23.88 -11.87 15.92
C SER A 10 22.61 -11.14 16.38
N SER A 11 22.38 -11.05 17.70
CA SER A 11 21.21 -10.39 18.27
C SER A 11 21.30 -8.86 18.12
N LEU A 12 22.46 -8.26 18.39
CA LEU A 12 22.68 -6.82 18.25
C LEU A 12 22.40 -6.29 16.82
N ARG A 13 22.73 -7.06 15.77
CA ARG A 13 22.46 -6.69 14.36
C ARG A 13 20.99 -6.71 13.97
N ALA A 14 20.18 -7.59 14.57
CA ALA A 14 18.74 -7.69 14.26
C ALA A 14 17.94 -6.46 14.75
N LEU A 15 18.49 -5.71 15.71
CA LEU A 15 17.83 -4.61 16.39
C LEU A 15 18.19 -3.24 15.81
N ASP A 16 19.44 -3.07 15.41
CA ASP A 16 19.80 -2.01 14.46
C ASP A 16 18.89 -2.13 13.23
N HIS A 17 18.63 -3.36 12.75
CA HIS A 17 17.69 -3.63 11.67
C HIS A 17 16.21 -3.26 11.92
N LEU A 18 15.72 -3.14 13.17
CA LEU A 18 14.32 -2.74 13.44
C LEU A 18 14.16 -1.22 13.60
N GLN A 19 15.10 -0.56 14.27
CA GLN A 19 15.16 0.91 14.22
C GLN A 19 15.42 1.40 12.78
N GLN A 20 16.09 0.56 11.99
CA GLN A 20 16.21 0.70 10.55
C GLN A 20 14.93 0.38 9.75
N LEU A 21 13.91 -0.28 10.32
CA LEU A 21 12.61 -0.53 9.66
C LEU A 21 11.64 0.62 9.91
N PHE A 22 11.73 1.25 11.09
CA PHE A 22 10.71 2.16 11.61
C PHE A 22 11.34 3.46 12.15
N PRO A 23 11.74 4.39 11.27
CA PRO A 23 12.42 5.62 11.67
C PRO A 23 11.52 6.68 12.31
N THR A 24 10.21 6.43 12.44
CA THR A 24 9.31 7.34 13.16
C THR A 24 9.46 7.25 14.69
N GLY A 25 10.38 6.42 15.21
CA GLY A 25 10.50 6.20 16.66
C GLY A 25 9.26 5.51 17.26
N ARG A 26 8.42 4.90 16.42
CA ARG A 26 7.16 4.26 16.84
C ARG A 26 7.31 2.84 17.38
N PHE A 27 8.48 2.23 17.20
CA PHE A 27 8.81 0.94 17.83
C PHE A 27 9.35 1.22 19.22
N ARG A 28 8.50 1.10 20.25
CA ARG A 28 8.79 1.59 21.60
C ARG A 28 9.52 0.56 22.45
N SER A 29 9.42 -0.75 22.13
CA SER A 29 9.92 -1.80 23.03
C SER A 29 10.71 -2.90 22.32
N LYS A 30 12.01 -2.64 22.16
CA LYS A 30 13.04 -3.62 21.74
C LYS A 30 12.97 -4.93 22.53
N GLN A 31 12.68 -4.84 23.82
CA GLN A 31 12.60 -6.00 24.71
C GLN A 31 11.42 -6.92 24.37
N ILE A 32 10.26 -6.36 24.02
CA ILE A 32 9.08 -7.15 23.63
C ILE A 32 9.40 -7.94 22.37
N TYR A 33 9.94 -7.29 21.35
CA TYR A 33 10.29 -7.99 20.11
C TYR A 33 11.29 -9.13 20.33
N GLU A 34 12.35 -8.90 21.09
CA GLU A 34 13.33 -9.94 21.42
C GLU A 34 12.70 -11.12 22.18
N GLN A 35 11.76 -10.85 23.08
CA GLN A 35 11.03 -11.90 23.79
C GLN A 35 10.14 -12.71 22.85
N GLU A 36 9.45 -12.04 21.92
CA GLU A 36 8.60 -12.68 20.93
C GLU A 36 9.39 -13.54 19.93
N MET A 37 10.57 -13.06 19.53
CA MET A 37 11.50 -13.79 18.67
C MET A 37 11.98 -15.11 19.28
N LYS A 38 12.06 -15.20 20.62
CA LYS A 38 12.42 -16.46 21.30
C LYS A 38 11.37 -17.56 21.09
N ARG A 39 10.12 -17.21 20.79
CA ARG A 39 9.03 -18.17 20.48
C ARG A 39 9.08 -18.66 19.02
N GLY A 40 10.14 -18.29 18.29
CA GLY A 40 10.31 -18.61 16.88
C GLY A 40 9.84 -17.47 15.97
N HIS A 41 10.33 -17.50 14.74
CA HIS A 41 10.07 -16.45 13.77
C HIS A 41 10.03 -16.99 12.33
N ILE A 42 9.41 -16.19 11.48
CA ILE A 42 9.45 -16.33 10.02
C ILE A 42 10.45 -15.31 9.52
N GLU A 43 11.32 -15.72 8.61
CA GLU A 43 12.21 -14.79 7.92
C GLU A 43 11.64 -14.49 6.54
N LEU A 44 11.42 -13.21 6.27
CA LEU A 44 10.91 -12.71 5.00
C LEU A 44 12.02 -11.93 4.29
N ASP A 45 12.54 -12.44 3.17
CA ASP A 45 13.26 -11.61 2.20
C ASP A 45 12.23 -10.78 1.43
N LEU A 46 11.97 -9.57 1.96
CA LEU A 46 10.90 -8.69 1.54
C LEU A 46 11.42 -7.60 0.62
N ASP A 47 10.88 -7.57 -0.60
CA ASP A 47 11.10 -6.52 -1.57
C ASP A 47 9.85 -5.67 -1.77
N LYS A 48 9.90 -4.39 -1.42
CA LYS A 48 8.82 -3.44 -1.70
C LYS A 48 9.10 -2.73 -3.02
N MET A 49 8.40 -3.15 -4.06
CA MET A 49 8.56 -2.62 -5.42
C MET A 49 7.44 -1.65 -5.76
N LEU A 50 7.78 -0.39 -6.06
CA LEU A 50 6.84 0.62 -6.50
C LEU A 50 6.93 0.85 -8.01
N LEU A 51 5.82 0.63 -8.73
CA LEU A 51 5.64 1.07 -10.11
C LEU A 51 5.24 2.55 -10.10
N PHE A 52 6.10 3.42 -10.64
CA PHE A 52 5.92 4.87 -10.63
C PHE A 52 5.96 5.42 -12.07
N GLY A 53 5.13 6.42 -12.38
CA GLY A 53 5.14 7.06 -13.70
C GLY A 53 3.81 7.71 -14.04
N THR A 54 3.74 8.38 -15.18
CA THR A 54 2.54 9.12 -15.60
C THR A 54 1.34 8.21 -15.86
N ALA A 55 0.13 8.79 -15.85
CA ALA A 55 -1.07 8.03 -16.15
C ALA A 55 -1.03 7.46 -17.58
N GLY A 56 -1.38 6.19 -17.74
CA GLY A 56 -1.32 5.51 -19.03
C GLY A 56 0.10 5.20 -19.51
N SER A 57 1.14 5.30 -18.67
CA SER A 57 2.49 4.87 -19.04
C SER A 57 2.67 3.35 -19.12
N GLY A 58 1.64 2.57 -18.83
CA GLY A 58 1.68 1.10 -18.94
C GLY A 58 1.96 0.35 -17.64
N LYS A 59 2.05 1.02 -16.48
CA LYS A 59 2.33 0.40 -15.17
C LYS A 59 1.57 -0.89 -14.88
N THR A 60 0.24 -0.86 -14.95
CA THR A 60 -0.61 -2.03 -14.68
C THR A 60 -0.41 -3.14 -15.70
N CYS A 61 -0.22 -2.82 -16.99
CA CYS A 61 0.05 -3.83 -18.02
C CYS A 61 1.45 -4.43 -17.85
N SER A 62 2.44 -3.61 -17.49
CA SER A 62 3.80 -4.07 -17.19
C SER A 62 3.80 -5.02 -16.01
N LEU A 63 3.01 -4.73 -14.97
CA LEU A 63 2.82 -5.65 -13.85
C LEU A 63 2.21 -6.99 -14.30
N ALA A 64 1.18 -6.96 -15.15
CA ALA A 64 0.59 -8.18 -15.70
C ALA A 64 1.64 -9.02 -16.47
N ALA A 65 2.44 -8.38 -17.33
CA ALA A 65 3.52 -9.04 -18.07
C ALA A 65 4.59 -9.64 -17.14
N LEU A 66 4.95 -8.94 -16.05
CA LEU A 66 5.88 -9.46 -15.05
C LEU A 66 5.31 -10.63 -14.27
N LEU A 67 3.99 -10.68 -14.04
CA LEU A 67 3.29 -11.80 -13.42
C LEU A 67 3.01 -12.96 -14.38
N GLY A 68 3.30 -12.80 -15.68
CA GLY A 68 3.00 -13.81 -16.69
C GLY A 68 1.49 -14.01 -16.92
N VAL A 69 0.67 -13.01 -16.63
CA VAL A 69 -0.79 -13.03 -16.87
C VAL A 69 -1.16 -12.05 -17.98
N ASP A 70 -2.32 -12.27 -18.60
CA ASP A 70 -2.81 -11.37 -19.63
C ASP A 70 -3.09 -9.96 -19.06
N PRO A 71 -2.78 -8.89 -19.83
CA PRO A 71 -3.08 -7.54 -19.41
C PRO A 71 -4.60 -7.33 -19.28
N PRO A 72 -5.04 -6.41 -18.40
CA PRO A 72 -6.47 -6.14 -18.22
C PRO A 72 -7.14 -5.74 -19.54
N THR A 73 -8.23 -6.43 -19.89
CA THR A 73 -9.03 -6.14 -21.10
C THR A 73 -9.89 -4.90 -20.93
N ILE A 74 -10.31 -4.62 -19.70
CA ILE A 74 -11.09 -3.44 -19.33
C ILE A 74 -10.14 -2.42 -18.70
N ARG A 75 -10.06 -1.25 -19.32
CA ARG A 75 -9.23 -0.15 -18.81
C ARG A 75 -9.91 0.49 -17.59
N HIS A 76 -9.19 0.49 -16.48
CA HIS A 76 -9.60 1.15 -15.23
C HIS A 76 -8.42 1.96 -14.69
N SER A 77 -8.66 3.19 -14.23
CA SER A 77 -7.63 4.04 -13.64
C SER A 77 -7.09 3.46 -12.34
N THR A 78 -5.80 3.65 -12.08
CA THR A 78 -5.22 3.28 -10.79
C THR A 78 -5.54 4.39 -9.76
N PRO A 79 -6.01 4.03 -8.54
CA PRO A 79 -6.18 4.97 -7.41
C PRO A 79 -4.81 5.52 -6.94
N VAL A 80 -4.73 6.21 -5.80
CA VAL A 80 -3.45 6.70 -5.23
C VAL A 80 -2.38 5.61 -5.32
N MET A 81 -2.75 4.42 -4.87
CA MET A 81 -1.94 3.21 -4.92
C MET A 81 -2.89 2.02 -4.79
N LYS A 82 -2.64 0.93 -5.54
CA LYS A 82 -3.32 -0.34 -5.31
C LYS A 82 -2.71 -1.09 -4.14
N ARG A 83 -3.53 -1.95 -3.53
CA ARG A 83 -3.14 -2.87 -2.48
C ARG A 83 -1.90 -3.61 -2.95
N PRO A 84 -0.85 -3.69 -2.09
CA PRO A 84 0.33 -4.45 -2.43
C PRO A 84 -0.06 -5.87 -2.86
N ILE A 85 0.42 -6.29 -4.03
CA ILE A 85 0.28 -7.67 -4.47
C ILE A 85 1.47 -8.44 -3.89
N GLU A 86 1.15 -9.49 -3.14
CA GLU A 86 2.15 -10.44 -2.64
C GLU A 86 2.52 -11.43 -3.73
N VAL A 87 3.80 -11.41 -4.12
CA VAL A 87 4.34 -12.30 -5.15
C VAL A 87 5.42 -13.17 -4.53
N VAL A 88 5.33 -14.48 -4.77
CA VAL A 88 6.33 -15.47 -4.37
C VAL A 88 7.02 -16.08 -5.59
N PHE A 89 8.27 -16.49 -5.38
CA PHE A 89 9.03 -17.26 -6.35
C PHE A 89 8.67 -18.73 -6.26
N VAL A 90 8.32 -19.31 -7.40
CA VAL A 90 8.26 -20.76 -7.53
C VAL A 90 9.21 -21.13 -8.66
N ASP A 91 10.16 -22.01 -8.36
CA ASP A 91 10.97 -22.67 -9.39
C ASP A 91 10.12 -23.79 -9.99
N VAL A 92 9.82 -23.69 -11.29
CA VAL A 92 9.13 -24.72 -12.06
C VAL A 92 10.02 -25.05 -13.25
N ASP A 93 10.54 -26.28 -13.29
CA ASP A 93 11.39 -26.79 -14.38
C ASP A 93 12.63 -25.92 -14.65
N GLY A 94 13.25 -25.35 -13.62
CA GLY A 94 14.43 -24.48 -13.74
C GLY A 94 14.12 -23.07 -14.23
N LYS A 95 12.83 -22.71 -14.36
CA LYS A 95 12.37 -21.35 -14.67
C LYS A 95 11.76 -20.72 -13.43
N LYS A 96 12.33 -19.59 -13.01
CA LYS A 96 11.80 -18.78 -11.90
C LYS A 96 10.51 -18.08 -12.36
N GLN A 97 9.37 -18.51 -11.83
CA GLN A 97 8.08 -17.88 -12.09
C GLN A 97 7.64 -17.04 -10.91
N TRP A 98 7.09 -15.86 -11.20
CA TRP A 98 6.38 -15.03 -10.23
C TRP A 98 4.95 -15.52 -10.14
N LYS A 99 4.53 -16.00 -8.97
CA LYS A 99 3.14 -16.37 -8.73
C LYS A 99 2.55 -15.48 -7.65
N LYS A 100 1.35 -14.96 -7.91
CA LYS A 100 0.54 -14.29 -6.88
C LYS A 100 0.21 -15.33 -5.81
N ARG A 101 0.50 -15.02 -4.55
CA ARG A 101 0.16 -15.91 -3.44
C ARG A 101 -1.28 -15.68 -2.98
N THR A 102 -1.96 -16.74 -2.56
CA THR A 102 -3.19 -16.68 -1.74
C THR A 102 -2.82 -16.90 -0.28
N LEU A 103 -3.34 -16.06 0.62
CA LEU A 103 -3.01 -16.04 2.06
C LEU A 103 -3.28 -17.39 2.76
N ASP A 104 -4.23 -18.16 2.24
CA ASP A 104 -4.80 -19.35 2.87
C ASP A 104 -3.83 -20.55 3.01
N GLN A 105 -2.69 -20.56 2.30
CA GLN A 105 -1.79 -21.73 2.24
C GLN A 105 -0.61 -21.68 3.23
N LEU A 106 -0.37 -20.54 3.88
CA LEU A 106 0.80 -20.33 4.75
C LEU A 106 0.59 -20.86 6.20
N PRO A 107 -0.59 -20.73 6.82
CA PRO A 107 -0.84 -21.31 8.15
C PRO A 107 -0.58 -22.82 8.22
N ASP A 108 -1.05 -23.58 7.23
CA ASP A 108 -0.87 -25.04 7.17
C ASP A 108 0.60 -25.44 7.10
N ALA A 109 1.38 -24.76 6.24
CA ALA A 109 2.81 -25.00 6.09
C ALA A 109 3.58 -24.70 7.38
N ILE A 110 3.23 -23.62 8.08
CA ILE A 110 3.83 -23.28 9.38
C ILE A 110 3.50 -24.35 10.43
N ALA A 111 2.23 -24.73 10.55
CA ALA A 111 1.79 -25.73 11.51
C ALA A 111 2.44 -27.10 11.28
N GLU A 112 2.61 -27.51 10.02
CA GLU A 112 3.33 -28.74 9.65
C GLU A 112 4.79 -28.72 10.10
N VAL A 113 5.53 -27.65 9.80
CA VAL A 113 6.94 -27.52 10.19
C VAL A 113 7.08 -27.53 11.72
N MET A 114 6.19 -26.84 12.44
CA MET A 114 6.23 -26.83 13.90
C MET A 114 5.97 -28.21 14.51
N ARG A 115 4.96 -28.94 14.00
CA ARG A 115 4.69 -30.32 14.43
C ARG A 115 5.89 -31.25 14.20
N SER A 116 6.65 -31.03 13.13
CA SER A 116 7.86 -31.81 12.84
C SER A 116 9.03 -31.53 13.79
N ARG A 117 9.10 -30.33 14.39
CA ARG A 117 10.16 -29.89 15.30
C ARG A 117 9.87 -30.17 16.77
N MET A 118 8.63 -30.48 17.12
CA MET A 118 8.29 -30.88 18.48
C MET A 118 8.92 -32.25 18.81
N PRO A 119 9.47 -32.43 20.02
CA PRO A 119 9.88 -33.76 20.47
C PRO A 119 8.68 -34.70 20.36
N ARG A 120 8.79 -35.76 19.56
CA ARG A 120 7.80 -36.85 19.62
C ARG A 120 7.76 -37.30 21.07
N GLN A 121 6.66 -37.01 21.77
CA GLN A 121 6.41 -37.68 23.03
C GLN A 121 6.37 -39.17 22.70
N GLN A 122 7.46 -39.86 23.03
CA GLN A 122 7.48 -41.31 23.01
C GLN A 122 6.42 -41.73 24.01
N SER A 123 5.27 -42.17 23.51
CA SER A 123 4.35 -42.98 24.28
C SER A 123 5.14 -44.22 24.70
N VAL A 124 5.65 -44.21 25.93
CA VAL A 124 6.09 -45.42 26.61
C VAL A 124 4.82 -46.21 26.92
N ALA A 125 4.27 -46.86 25.90
CA ALA A 125 3.36 -47.97 26.09
C ALA A 125 4.25 -49.17 26.43
N GLN A 126 4.26 -49.51 27.71
CA GLN A 126 4.92 -50.69 28.25
C GLN A 126 4.53 -51.93 27.44
N SER A 127 5.56 -52.65 27.04
CA SER A 127 5.49 -54.01 26.53
C SER A 127 4.88 -54.97 27.57
N SER A 128 3.88 -55.74 27.15
CA SER A 128 3.68 -57.10 27.67
C SER A 128 3.39 -58.01 26.47
N GLY A 129 4.30 -58.95 26.22
CA GLY A 129 4.34 -59.76 25.01
C GLY A 129 3.48 -61.03 25.05
N GLY A 130 2.89 -61.32 23.88
CA GLY A 130 2.73 -62.63 23.20
C GLY A 130 1.82 -63.72 23.79
N PRO A 131 1.43 -64.78 23.02
CA PRO A 131 1.75 -65.07 21.61
C PRO A 131 0.58 -65.60 20.69
N ALA A 132 0.79 -65.55 19.36
CA ALA A 132 0.49 -66.53 18.25
C ALA A 132 -0.76 -67.45 18.31
N SER A 133 -1.57 -67.79 17.27
CA SER A 133 -1.59 -67.75 15.77
C SER A 133 -3.04 -68.14 15.29
N PRO A 134 -3.33 -68.68 14.07
CA PRO A 134 -3.53 -68.02 12.77
C PRO A 134 -4.88 -68.38 12.03
N ASP A 135 -5.03 -67.85 10.81
CA ASP A 135 -5.90 -68.26 9.68
C ASP A 135 -7.41 -67.91 9.64
N GLN A 136 -7.83 -67.11 8.64
CA GLN A 136 -8.59 -67.58 7.47
C GLN A 136 -9.01 -66.45 6.48
N GLN A 137 -8.43 -66.53 5.28
CA GLN A 137 -8.95 -66.35 3.91
C GLN A 137 -10.16 -65.43 3.59
N SER A 138 -9.92 -64.54 2.60
CA SER A 138 -10.90 -63.95 1.66
C SER A 138 -11.56 -65.01 0.74
N PRO A 139 -12.68 -64.71 0.05
CA PRO A 139 -12.53 -64.27 -1.37
C PRO A 139 -13.61 -63.32 -1.97
N HIS A 140 -13.15 -62.51 -2.92
CA HIS A 140 -13.68 -62.17 -4.27
C HIS A 140 -15.09 -61.58 -4.54
N THR A 141 -15.08 -60.35 -5.10
CA THR A 141 -15.67 -59.83 -6.37
C THR A 141 -16.93 -60.46 -7.02
N ALA A 142 -17.94 -59.63 -7.39
CA ALA A 142 -18.26 -59.22 -8.79
C ALA A 142 -19.63 -58.52 -8.99
N ALA A 143 -19.64 -57.56 -9.95
CA ALA A 143 -20.67 -57.22 -10.95
C ALA A 143 -21.99 -56.45 -10.61
N SER A 144 -22.03 -55.22 -11.15
CA SER A 144 -23.04 -54.63 -12.07
C SER A 144 -24.55 -54.79 -11.83
N GLN A 145 -25.29 -53.68 -11.78
CA GLN A 145 -26.29 -53.32 -12.81
C GLN A 145 -26.93 -51.92 -12.62
N SER A 146 -27.29 -51.36 -13.77
CA SER A 146 -27.83 -50.04 -14.10
C SER A 146 -29.30 -49.86 -13.71
N ALA A 147 -29.72 -48.63 -13.41
CA ALA A 147 -30.98 -48.04 -13.93
C ALA A 147 -31.10 -46.53 -13.61
N GLN A 148 -31.00 -45.70 -14.65
CA GLN A 148 -31.80 -44.47 -14.81
C GLN A 148 -33.15 -44.87 -15.45
N PRO A 149 -34.28 -44.12 -15.32
CA PRO A 149 -34.36 -42.73 -15.80
C PRO A 149 -35.33 -41.75 -15.06
N THR A 150 -35.03 -40.46 -15.26
CA THR A 150 -35.89 -39.25 -15.30
C THR A 150 -37.18 -39.42 -16.14
N PRO A 151 -38.21 -38.51 -16.16
CA PRO A 151 -38.08 -37.04 -16.22
C PRO A 151 -39.23 -36.12 -15.69
N GLU A 152 -38.95 -34.81 -15.78
CA GLU A 152 -39.85 -33.72 -16.27
C GLU A 152 -40.89 -33.02 -15.36
N LYS A 153 -40.64 -31.74 -15.02
CA LYS A 153 -41.18 -30.49 -15.65
C LYS A 153 -40.98 -29.27 -14.71
N ARG A 154 -40.28 -28.21 -15.14
CA ARG A 154 -40.79 -26.91 -15.68
C ARG A 154 -41.87 -26.27 -14.76
N SER A 155 -41.83 -25.00 -14.36
CA SER A 155 -41.18 -23.80 -14.93
C SER A 155 -41.40 -22.58 -14.03
N SER A 156 -40.43 -21.65 -14.05
CA SER A 156 -40.52 -20.17 -14.02
C SER A 156 -41.61 -19.44 -13.21
N SER A 157 -41.20 -18.43 -12.43
CA SER A 157 -41.40 -17.02 -12.84
C SER A 157 -40.77 -16.02 -11.85
N THR A 158 -40.32 -14.93 -12.45
CA THR A 158 -39.85 -13.66 -11.92
C THR A 158 -40.94 -12.88 -11.18
N SER A 159 -40.51 -12.04 -10.22
CA SER A 159 -41.16 -10.76 -9.96
C SER A 159 -40.19 -9.77 -9.33
N GLU A 160 -39.94 -8.68 -10.05
CA GLU A 160 -39.49 -7.39 -9.53
C GLU A 160 -40.64 -6.77 -8.71
N ALA A 161 -40.30 -6.09 -7.61
CA ALA A 161 -41.14 -5.04 -7.05
C ALA A 161 -40.28 -3.98 -6.38
N ALA A 162 -40.33 -2.78 -6.96
CA ALA A 162 -39.85 -1.54 -6.39
C ALA A 162 -40.69 -1.14 -5.15
N GLY A 163 -40.02 -0.67 -4.10
CA GLY A 163 -40.64 -0.09 -2.92
C GLY A 163 -39.80 1.09 -2.41
N LYS A 164 -40.35 2.30 -2.55
CA LYS A 164 -39.81 3.58 -2.09
C LYS A 164 -39.53 3.55 -0.57
N SER A 165 -38.36 4.01 -0.13
CA SER A 165 -38.12 4.36 1.27
C SER A 165 -38.47 5.83 1.51
N THR A 166 -39.39 6.04 2.45
CA THR A 166 -39.64 7.30 3.14
C THR A 166 -38.52 7.59 4.13
N ALA A 167 -38.17 8.88 4.24
CA ALA A 167 -37.21 9.41 5.19
C ALA A 167 -37.51 8.97 6.64
N SER A 168 -36.48 8.56 7.38
CA SER A 168 -36.52 8.48 8.84
C SER A 168 -35.23 9.04 9.43
N SER A 169 -35.46 9.83 10.47
CA SER A 169 -34.58 10.60 11.33
C SER A 169 -33.41 9.83 11.95
N GLU A 170 -32.36 10.57 12.27
CA GLU A 170 -31.26 10.20 13.15
C GLU A 170 -31.76 9.56 14.45
N GLU A 171 -31.54 8.25 14.62
CA GLU A 171 -31.60 7.59 15.91
C GLU A 171 -30.22 7.03 16.26
N LYS A 172 -29.73 7.38 17.46
CA LYS A 172 -28.57 6.73 18.08
C LYS A 172 -28.84 5.22 18.19
N PRO A 173 -27.83 4.35 18.03
CA PRO A 173 -28.03 2.93 18.11
C PRO A 173 -28.58 2.56 19.50
N SER A 174 -29.65 1.77 19.51
CA SER A 174 -30.33 1.39 20.74
C SER A 174 -29.43 0.46 21.58
N ALA A 175 -29.63 0.42 22.89
CA ALA A 175 -28.88 -0.47 23.79
C ALA A 175 -28.97 -1.97 23.37
N ARG A 176 -30.01 -2.32 22.59
CA ARG A 176 -30.25 -3.67 22.09
C ARG A 176 -29.35 -4.04 20.90
N GLU A 177 -29.04 -3.08 20.02
CA GLU A 177 -28.09 -3.30 18.91
C GLU A 177 -26.65 -3.42 19.39
N ARG A 178 -26.30 -2.74 20.50
CA ARG A 178 -25.00 -2.92 21.16
C ARG A 178 -24.86 -4.31 21.80
N GLN A 179 -25.90 -4.80 22.48
CA GLN A 179 -25.92 -6.15 23.04
C GLN A 179 -25.89 -7.24 21.96
N GLU A 180 -26.55 -7.05 20.81
CA GLU A 180 -26.49 -8.00 19.70
C GLU A 180 -25.13 -8.01 18.99
N ALA A 181 -24.46 -6.86 18.88
CA ALA A 181 -23.10 -6.78 18.36
C ALA A 181 -22.06 -7.39 19.31
N GLU A 182 -22.19 -7.15 20.62
CA GLU A 182 -21.36 -7.78 21.66
C GLU A 182 -21.59 -9.30 21.72
N GLY A 183 -22.84 -9.76 21.64
CA GLY A 183 -23.17 -11.18 21.58
C GLY A 183 -22.66 -11.87 20.30
N ARG A 184 -22.63 -11.17 19.16
CA ARG A 184 -21.98 -11.66 17.94
C ARG A 184 -20.47 -11.71 18.07
N LEU A 185 -19.86 -10.74 18.75
CA LEU A 185 -18.42 -10.67 18.99
C LEU A 185 -17.95 -11.80 19.91
N ASP A 186 -18.66 -12.02 21.02
CA ASP A 186 -18.38 -13.12 21.93
C ASP A 186 -18.63 -14.46 21.22
N SER A 187 -19.71 -14.58 20.44
CA SER A 187 -19.95 -15.75 19.60
C SER A 187 -18.88 -15.97 18.53
N LEU A 188 -18.25 -14.92 18.00
CA LEU A 188 -17.16 -15.02 17.01
C LEU A 188 -15.82 -15.31 17.68
N LEU A 189 -15.54 -14.77 18.86
CA LEU A 189 -14.39 -15.17 19.68
C LEU A 189 -14.53 -16.63 20.14
N LEU A 190 -15.77 -17.11 20.34
CA LEU A 190 -16.11 -18.50 20.66
C LEU A 190 -16.18 -19.43 19.43
N SER A 191 -16.63 -18.97 18.26
CA SER A 191 -16.77 -19.79 17.04
C SER A 191 -15.55 -19.79 16.15
N SER A 192 -14.81 -18.67 16.14
CA SER A 192 -13.47 -18.55 15.56
C SER A 192 -12.42 -18.88 16.62
N ALA A 193 -12.77 -19.76 17.58
CA ALA A 193 -11.91 -20.24 18.66
C ALA A 193 -10.48 -20.20 18.14
N VAL A 194 -9.72 -19.23 18.65
CA VAL A 194 -8.28 -19.16 18.40
C VAL A 194 -7.83 -20.60 18.45
N ASP A 195 -7.23 -21.10 17.37
CA ASP A 195 -6.85 -22.52 17.33
C ASP A 195 -5.96 -22.72 18.56
N GLU A 196 -6.58 -23.20 19.64
CA GLU A 196 -5.93 -23.28 20.94
C GLU A 196 -4.77 -24.26 20.77
N GLY A 197 -4.94 -25.22 19.85
CA GLY A 197 -3.88 -26.06 19.31
C GLY A 197 -2.75 -25.26 18.68
N PHE A 198 -3.01 -24.27 17.81
CA PHE A 198 -1.99 -23.42 17.20
C PHE A 198 -1.31 -22.46 18.18
N VAL A 199 -2.06 -21.79 19.08
CA VAL A 199 -1.45 -20.94 20.12
C VAL A 199 -0.65 -21.77 21.11
N HIS A 200 -1.18 -22.91 21.55
CA HIS A 200 -0.42 -23.87 22.35
C HIS A 200 0.80 -24.39 21.59
N LEU A 201 0.71 -24.63 20.28
CA LEU A 201 1.84 -25.05 19.43
C LEU A 201 2.93 -23.98 19.39
N ILE A 202 2.56 -22.70 19.27
CA ILE A 202 3.48 -21.55 19.32
C ILE A 202 4.14 -21.46 20.70
N ASN A 203 3.35 -21.55 21.76
CA ASN A 203 3.84 -21.41 23.14
C ASN A 203 4.67 -22.61 23.62
N SER A 204 4.39 -23.80 23.07
CA SER A 204 5.10 -25.04 23.39
C SER A 204 6.28 -25.32 22.46
N ALA A 205 6.46 -24.52 21.41
CA ALA A 205 7.61 -24.66 20.52
C ALA A 205 8.89 -24.35 21.31
N PRO A 206 9.93 -25.19 21.21
CA PRO A 206 11.20 -24.91 21.86
C PRO A 206 11.78 -23.60 21.29
N PRO A 207 12.45 -22.78 22.13
CA PRO A 207 13.08 -21.56 21.64
C PRO A 207 14.04 -21.88 20.51
N SER A 208 13.87 -21.20 19.38
CA SER A 208 14.70 -21.42 18.21
C SER A 208 15.20 -20.11 17.66
N LEU A 209 16.52 -20.02 17.53
CA LEU A 209 17.19 -18.92 16.82
C LEU A 209 17.14 -19.10 15.30
N GLU A 210 16.79 -20.30 14.82
CA GLU A 210 16.61 -20.58 13.40
C GLU A 210 15.17 -20.26 12.99
N PRO A 211 14.97 -19.68 11.80
CA PRO A 211 13.63 -19.42 11.30
C PRO A 211 12.85 -20.73 11.12
N ILE A 212 11.56 -20.64 11.37
CA ILE A 212 10.61 -21.73 11.09
C ILE A 212 10.45 -21.87 9.58
N LEU A 213 10.42 -20.74 8.87
CA LEU A 213 10.28 -20.66 7.44
C LEU A 213 11.05 -19.45 6.92
N ARG A 214 11.75 -19.61 5.79
CA ARG A 214 12.32 -18.50 5.02
C ARG A 214 11.46 -18.31 3.78
N LEU A 215 10.97 -17.10 3.54
CA LEU A 215 10.13 -16.76 2.40
C LEU A 215 10.76 -15.59 1.64
N LYS A 216 10.79 -15.68 0.31
CA LYS A 216 11.09 -14.52 -0.55
C LYS A 216 9.79 -13.95 -1.09
N GLN A 217 9.53 -12.68 -0.83
CA GLN A 217 8.26 -12.02 -1.12
C GLN A 217 8.48 -10.64 -1.74
N PHE A 218 7.81 -10.37 -2.86
CA PHE A 218 7.65 -9.02 -3.38
C PHE A 218 6.29 -8.48 -2.95
N LEU A 219 6.31 -7.27 -2.36
CA LEU A 219 5.14 -6.42 -2.22
C LEU A 219 5.17 -5.43 -3.37
N VAL A 220 4.35 -5.67 -4.38
CA VAL A 220 4.31 -4.82 -5.58
C VAL A 220 3.18 -3.80 -5.47
N LEU A 221 3.54 -2.52 -5.51
CA LEU A 221 2.63 -1.38 -5.41
C LEU A 221 2.48 -0.71 -6.78
N ASP A 222 1.25 -0.63 -7.29
CA ASP A 222 0.90 0.07 -8.53
C ASP A 222 0.32 1.44 -8.19
N SER A 223 1.02 2.53 -8.56
CA SER A 223 0.61 3.90 -8.22
C SER A 223 -0.32 4.54 -9.25
N GLY A 224 -1.13 5.49 -8.78
CA GLY A 224 -1.82 6.43 -9.66
C GLY A 224 -0.82 7.32 -10.39
N GLY A 225 -1.11 7.67 -11.63
CA GLY A 225 -0.22 8.52 -12.44
C GLY A 225 -0.56 10.01 -12.42
N GLN A 226 -1.59 10.38 -11.66
CA GLN A 226 -2.08 11.73 -11.48
C GLN A 226 -1.15 12.46 -10.50
N PRO A 227 -0.65 13.67 -10.84
CA PRO A 227 0.31 14.36 -9.99
C PRO A 227 -0.16 14.59 -8.55
N GLU A 228 -1.45 14.86 -8.35
CA GLU A 228 -2.05 15.09 -7.02
C GLU A 228 -1.93 13.84 -6.14
N LEU A 229 -2.15 12.66 -6.73
CA LEU A 229 -2.04 11.39 -6.04
C LEU A 229 -0.57 11.07 -5.70
N LEU A 230 0.35 11.34 -6.63
CA LEU A 230 1.78 11.14 -6.41
C LEU A 230 2.32 11.98 -5.26
N GLU A 231 1.79 13.19 -5.05
CA GLU A 231 2.19 14.07 -3.96
C GLU A 231 1.77 13.59 -2.57
N MET A 232 0.63 12.90 -2.47
CA MET A 232 0.16 12.32 -1.22
C MET A 232 0.77 10.95 -0.91
N MET A 233 1.22 10.23 -1.94
CA MET A 233 1.71 8.87 -1.81
C MET A 233 2.72 8.64 -0.67
N PRO A 234 3.70 9.53 -0.37
CA PRO A 234 4.64 9.31 0.75
C PRO A 234 4.00 9.22 2.12
N VAL A 235 2.79 9.77 2.30
CA VAL A 235 2.02 9.69 3.55
C VAL A 235 1.54 8.26 3.80
N PHE A 236 1.29 7.50 2.75
CA PHE A 236 0.76 6.13 2.82
C PHE A 236 1.80 5.05 2.52
N LEU A 237 2.97 5.42 1.98
CA LEU A 237 4.06 4.50 1.66
C LEU A 237 5.07 4.39 2.81
N ARG A 238 5.20 3.20 3.41
CA ARG A 238 6.15 2.93 4.50
C ARG A 238 7.41 2.29 3.94
N GLY A 239 8.13 3.08 3.13
CA GLY A 239 9.36 2.66 2.45
C GLY A 239 9.13 1.87 1.16
N ALA A 240 10.18 1.78 0.35
CA ALA A 240 10.26 0.96 -0.86
C ALA A 240 11.72 0.58 -1.08
N SER A 241 11.99 -0.67 -1.46
CA SER A 241 13.36 -1.12 -1.82
C SER A 241 13.66 -0.88 -3.29
N LYS A 242 12.64 -0.92 -4.16
CA LYS A 242 12.78 -0.88 -5.62
C LYS A 242 11.76 0.08 -6.24
N PHE A 243 12.22 0.95 -7.12
CA PHE A 243 11.40 1.83 -7.94
C PHE A 243 11.48 1.38 -9.39
N VAL A 244 10.35 1.06 -10.01
CA VAL A 244 10.26 0.83 -11.46
C VAL A 244 9.62 2.06 -12.07
N TYR A 245 10.43 2.92 -12.68
CA TYR A 245 9.95 4.11 -13.37
C TYR A 245 9.48 3.72 -14.78
N VAL A 246 8.16 3.78 -15.00
CA VAL A 246 7.51 3.38 -16.23
C VAL A 246 7.17 4.60 -17.07
N LEU A 247 7.72 4.69 -18.28
CA LEU A 247 7.50 5.77 -19.24
C LEU A 247 7.08 5.22 -20.61
N LYS A 248 6.52 6.07 -21.47
CA LYS A 248 6.21 5.70 -22.86
C LYS A 248 7.41 6.02 -23.75
N LEU A 249 7.87 5.05 -24.52
CA LEU A 249 9.06 5.19 -25.35
C LEU A 249 8.90 6.25 -26.45
N HIS A 250 7.69 6.37 -27.02
CA HIS A 250 7.38 7.30 -28.10
C HIS A 250 7.10 8.75 -27.62
N GLU A 251 7.21 9.06 -26.33
CA GLU A 251 6.99 10.41 -25.79
C GLU A 251 8.28 11.00 -25.22
N SER A 252 8.61 12.23 -25.64
CA SER A 252 9.74 12.98 -25.05
C SER A 252 9.55 13.25 -23.56
N LEU A 253 10.66 13.35 -22.82
CA LEU A 253 10.67 13.74 -21.41
C LEU A 253 10.15 15.18 -21.19
N ASP A 254 10.27 16.07 -22.18
CA ASP A 254 9.76 17.46 -22.09
C ASP A 254 8.23 17.56 -22.29
N LYS A 255 7.59 16.48 -22.74
CA LYS A 255 6.16 16.48 -23.04
C LYS A 255 5.34 16.42 -21.74
N ARG A 256 4.24 17.18 -21.70
CA ARG A 256 3.18 17.01 -20.70
C ARG A 256 2.22 15.93 -21.17
N ALA A 257 2.01 14.91 -20.35
CA ALA A 257 1.09 13.84 -20.67
C ALA A 257 -0.37 14.33 -20.61
N THR A 258 -1.22 13.85 -21.51
CA THR A 258 -2.68 13.92 -21.32
C THR A 258 -3.07 12.82 -20.36
N ILE A 259 -3.51 13.20 -19.16
CA ILE A 259 -4.06 12.29 -18.18
C ILE A 259 -5.48 11.95 -18.62
N ARG A 260 -5.77 10.65 -18.74
CA ARG A 260 -7.09 10.13 -19.06
C ARG A 260 -7.54 9.20 -17.96
N TYR A 261 -8.70 9.48 -17.38
CA TYR A 261 -9.26 8.68 -16.32
C TYR A 261 -10.36 7.76 -16.84
N PHE A 262 -10.29 6.47 -16.52
CA PHE A 262 -11.24 5.46 -16.95
C PHE A 262 -11.90 4.78 -15.74
N LYS A 263 -13.21 4.58 -15.83
CA LYS A 263 -14.00 3.75 -14.90
C LYS A 263 -14.76 2.73 -15.72
N ASP A 264 -14.54 1.46 -15.43
CA ASP A 264 -15.18 0.31 -16.10
C ASP A 264 -15.11 0.38 -17.63
N GLY A 265 -13.92 0.68 -18.15
CA GLY A 265 -13.64 0.78 -19.59
C GLY A 265 -14.11 2.09 -20.24
N LYS A 266 -14.86 2.94 -19.54
CA LYS A 266 -15.35 4.21 -20.06
C LYS A 266 -14.41 5.35 -19.67
N LEU A 267 -14.01 6.15 -20.66
CA LEU A 267 -13.34 7.42 -20.39
C LEU A 267 -14.30 8.33 -19.63
N VAL A 268 -13.91 8.75 -18.43
CA VAL A 268 -14.73 9.64 -17.60
C VAL A 268 -14.29 11.09 -17.79
N TRP A 269 -12.97 11.35 -17.83
CA TRP A 269 -12.42 12.67 -18.11
C TRP A 269 -10.98 12.62 -18.63
N GLU A 270 -10.54 13.71 -19.26
CA GLU A 270 -9.15 13.91 -19.65
C GLU A 270 -8.65 15.34 -19.45
N TYR A 271 -7.41 15.51 -19.02
CA TYR A 271 -6.80 16.82 -18.80
C TYR A 271 -5.28 16.77 -19.04
N PRO A 272 -4.64 17.90 -19.42
CA PRO A 272 -3.20 17.96 -19.51
C PRO A 272 -2.58 17.97 -18.10
N ALA A 273 -1.60 17.09 -17.86
CA ALA A 273 -0.80 17.15 -16.63
C ALA A 273 -0.07 18.50 -16.53
N TYR A 274 0.05 19.06 -15.32
CA TYR A 274 0.88 20.25 -15.12
C TYR A 274 2.39 19.94 -15.14
N LEU A 275 2.75 18.67 -14.89
CA LEU A 275 4.13 18.19 -14.98
C LEU A 275 4.44 17.62 -16.37
N THR A 276 5.69 17.82 -16.79
CA THR A 276 6.27 17.06 -17.90
C THR A 276 6.61 15.63 -17.44
N ASN A 277 6.93 14.75 -18.39
CA ASN A 277 7.47 13.42 -18.09
C ASN A 277 8.77 13.52 -17.28
N GLU A 278 9.64 14.50 -17.57
CA GLU A 278 10.82 14.82 -16.77
C GLU A 278 10.43 15.30 -15.37
N GLY A 279 9.44 16.17 -15.26
CA GLY A 279 8.91 16.63 -13.97
C GLY A 279 8.41 15.48 -13.11
N THR A 280 7.76 14.49 -13.72
CA THR A 280 7.32 13.26 -13.05
C THR A 280 8.48 12.35 -12.65
N LEU A 281 9.55 12.28 -13.44
CA LEU A 281 10.78 11.58 -13.06
C LEU A 281 11.45 12.25 -11.85
N ARG A 282 11.58 13.58 -11.87
CA ARG A 282 12.12 14.33 -10.73
C ARG A 282 11.28 14.12 -9.48
N LEU A 283 9.97 13.99 -9.65
CA LEU A 283 9.04 13.66 -8.59
C LEU A 283 9.30 12.26 -8.00
N CYS A 284 9.53 11.25 -8.85
CA CYS A 284 9.95 9.89 -8.45
C CYS A 284 11.25 9.93 -7.63
N VAL A 285 12.26 10.63 -8.13
CA VAL A 285 13.57 10.77 -7.47
C VAL A 285 13.42 11.42 -6.09
N ARG A 286 12.60 12.46 -5.96
CA ARG A 286 12.30 13.10 -4.66
C ARG A 286 11.62 12.14 -3.70
N THR A 287 10.66 11.35 -4.16
CA THR A 287 10.02 10.31 -3.34
C THR A 287 11.06 9.31 -2.83
N MET A 288 11.90 8.77 -3.73
CA MET A 288 12.95 7.83 -3.37
C MET A 288 13.89 8.41 -2.29
N ARG A 289 14.33 9.65 -2.46
CA ARG A 289 15.16 10.35 -1.44
C ARG A 289 14.41 10.57 -0.13
N SER A 290 13.13 10.90 -0.18
CA SER A 290 12.30 11.11 1.01
C SER A 290 12.16 9.83 1.82
N LEU A 291 12.15 8.67 1.17
CA LEU A 291 12.13 7.37 1.83
C LEU A 291 13.51 6.95 2.34
N ASN A 292 14.57 7.15 1.54
CA ASN A 292 15.95 6.81 1.94
C ASN A 292 16.43 7.67 3.12
N ASN A 293 16.14 8.98 3.12
CA ASN A 293 16.57 9.89 4.19
C ASN A 293 15.93 9.58 5.55
N LYS A 294 14.79 8.89 5.57
CA LYS A 294 14.20 8.46 6.82
C LYS A 294 15.11 7.46 7.53
N ASN A 295 16.00 6.75 6.82
CA ASN A 295 16.81 5.71 7.44
C ASN A 295 18.21 5.56 6.80
N PRO A 296 19.23 6.24 7.34
CA PRO A 296 20.55 6.30 6.71
C PRO A 296 21.29 4.96 6.69
N ASP A 297 20.95 4.02 7.58
CA ASP A 297 21.61 2.72 7.64
C ASP A 297 20.95 1.67 6.73
N ILE A 298 19.81 1.99 6.09
CA ILE A 298 19.25 1.15 5.03
C ILE A 298 19.97 1.49 3.71
N PRO A 299 20.42 0.47 2.93
CA PRO A 299 20.86 0.70 1.57
C PRO A 299 19.83 1.50 0.76
N PRO A 300 20.26 2.49 -0.03
CA PRO A 300 19.32 3.30 -0.80
C PRO A 300 18.53 2.43 -1.77
N ALA A 301 17.25 2.74 -1.93
CA ALA A 301 16.39 2.05 -2.88
C ALA A 301 16.98 2.09 -4.31
N LYS A 302 16.78 0.99 -5.04
CA LYS A 302 17.24 0.84 -6.41
C LYS A 302 16.17 1.31 -7.41
N MET A 303 16.58 1.78 -8.58
CA MET A 303 15.69 2.30 -9.62
C MET A 303 15.94 1.61 -10.97
N MET A 304 14.87 1.09 -11.56
CA MET A 304 14.83 0.53 -12.90
C MET A 304 13.99 1.42 -13.82
N PHE A 305 14.41 1.55 -15.08
CA PHE A 305 13.62 2.25 -16.10
C PHE A 305 12.96 1.24 -17.04
N LEU A 306 11.65 1.36 -17.19
CA LEU A 306 10.86 0.55 -18.10
C LEU A 306 10.16 1.45 -19.12
N ALA A 307 10.63 1.41 -20.36
CA ALA A 307 10.04 2.11 -21.48
C ALA A 307 9.02 1.21 -22.18
N THR A 308 7.75 1.57 -22.09
CA THR A 308 6.63 0.83 -22.66
C THR A 308 6.22 1.38 -24.02
N HIS A 309 5.19 0.78 -24.63
CA HIS A 309 4.67 1.18 -25.95
C HIS A 309 5.76 1.07 -27.04
N ARG A 310 6.57 0.01 -26.99
CA ARG A 310 7.58 -0.28 -28.02
C ARG A 310 6.95 -0.37 -29.40
N ASP A 311 5.75 -0.94 -29.48
CA ASP A 311 4.93 -1.08 -30.69
C ASP A 311 4.53 0.24 -31.36
N MET A 312 4.66 1.36 -30.65
CA MET A 312 4.39 2.70 -31.18
C MET A 312 5.63 3.36 -31.81
N VAL A 313 6.78 2.68 -31.84
CA VAL A 313 8.03 3.16 -32.45
C VAL A 313 8.42 2.18 -33.54
N ALA A 314 8.66 2.66 -34.76
CA ALA A 314 9.12 1.83 -35.86
C ALA A 314 10.53 1.29 -35.58
N ASP A 315 10.83 0.06 -35.99
CA ASP A 315 12.11 -0.61 -35.71
C ASP A 315 13.32 0.18 -36.22
N GLU A 316 13.19 0.88 -37.34
CA GLU A 316 14.26 1.71 -37.91
C GLU A 316 14.55 2.96 -37.06
N GLN A 317 13.56 3.44 -36.31
CA GLN A 317 13.67 4.62 -35.45
C GLN A 317 14.09 4.26 -34.02
N LEU A 318 13.88 3.02 -33.61
CA LEU A 318 14.09 2.54 -32.24
C LEU A 318 15.49 2.87 -31.70
N PRO A 319 16.60 2.65 -32.43
CA PRO A 319 17.94 3.01 -31.93
C PRO A 319 18.08 4.50 -31.60
N GLY A 320 17.63 5.40 -32.49
CA GLY A 320 17.74 6.84 -32.28
C GLY A 320 16.85 7.36 -31.14
N VAL A 321 15.67 6.76 -30.96
CA VAL A 321 14.78 7.08 -29.83
C VAL A 321 15.41 6.66 -28.51
N LEU A 322 15.99 5.45 -28.44
CA LEU A 322 16.67 4.95 -27.25
C LEU A 322 17.93 5.76 -26.92
N ASP A 323 18.74 6.11 -27.91
CA ASP A 323 19.93 6.95 -27.72
C ASP A 323 19.56 8.32 -27.12
N THR A 324 18.50 8.94 -27.64
CA THR A 324 18.00 10.23 -27.14
C THR A 324 17.50 10.10 -25.70
N LEU A 325 16.74 9.05 -25.40
CA LEU A 325 16.24 8.77 -24.06
C LEU A 325 17.38 8.50 -23.08
N HIS A 326 18.33 7.62 -23.42
CA HIS A 326 19.49 7.31 -22.60
C HIS A 326 20.32 8.54 -22.31
N LYS A 327 20.64 9.35 -23.33
CA LYS A 327 21.37 10.60 -23.15
C LYS A 327 20.67 11.49 -22.12
N ARG A 328 19.36 11.70 -22.29
CA ARG A 328 18.61 12.60 -21.39
C ARG A 328 18.49 12.05 -19.97
N LEU A 329 18.28 10.74 -19.80
CA LEU A 329 18.25 10.12 -18.47
C LEU A 329 19.61 10.20 -17.79
N ARG A 330 20.72 10.00 -18.51
CA ARG A 330 22.08 10.15 -17.97
C ARG A 330 22.34 11.58 -17.51
N GLU A 331 21.91 12.59 -18.26
CA GLU A 331 22.01 14.01 -17.85
C GLU A 331 21.24 14.32 -16.55
N ILE A 332 20.10 13.65 -16.33
CA ILE A 332 19.26 13.88 -15.15
C ILE A 332 19.78 13.13 -13.92
N LEU A 333 20.29 11.90 -14.11
CA LEU A 333 20.53 10.95 -13.04
C LEU A 333 22.01 10.78 -12.68
N LEU A 334 22.93 10.93 -13.63
CA LEU A 334 24.35 10.67 -13.40
C LEU A 334 25.13 11.95 -13.09
N PRO A 335 26.18 11.87 -12.26
CA PRO A 335 26.69 10.67 -11.58
C PRO A 335 25.92 10.29 -10.31
N GLN A 336 25.01 11.16 -9.84
CA GLN A 336 24.41 11.11 -8.50
C GLN A 336 23.71 9.79 -8.15
N PHE A 337 23.06 9.16 -9.13
CA PHE A 337 22.26 7.94 -8.93
C PHE A 337 22.92 6.66 -9.44
N ARG A 338 24.21 6.69 -9.81
CA ARG A 338 24.90 5.55 -10.45
C ARG A 338 24.72 4.24 -9.67
N GLU A 339 24.93 4.28 -8.37
CA GLU A 339 24.82 3.10 -7.50
C GLU A 339 23.37 2.67 -7.26
N GLN A 340 22.38 3.54 -7.51
CA GLN A 340 20.97 3.20 -7.38
C GLN A 340 20.37 2.61 -8.66
N LEU A 341 21.00 2.76 -9.83
CA LEU A 341 20.41 2.27 -11.08
C LEU A 341 20.55 0.76 -11.23
N ILE A 342 19.48 0.12 -11.72
CA ILE A 342 19.48 -1.27 -12.15
C ILE A 342 19.77 -1.30 -13.66
N TYR A 343 20.92 -1.85 -14.02
CA TYR A 343 21.40 -1.91 -15.39
C TYR A 343 20.89 -3.18 -16.09
N CYS A 344 20.44 -3.04 -17.33
CA CYS A 344 20.16 -4.17 -18.22
C CYS A 344 21.46 -4.69 -18.88
N ASP A 345 22.42 -3.81 -19.14
CA ASP A 345 23.76 -4.15 -19.60
C ASP A 345 24.80 -3.23 -18.93
N THR A 346 25.55 -3.78 -17.98
CA THR A 346 26.60 -3.06 -17.25
C THR A 346 27.81 -2.72 -18.11
N LYS A 347 28.05 -3.43 -19.22
CA LYS A 347 29.17 -3.12 -20.14
C LYS A 347 28.88 -1.91 -21.01
N ARG A 348 27.59 -1.65 -21.27
CA ARG A 348 27.11 -0.53 -22.10
C ARG A 348 26.59 0.66 -21.29
N ASP A 349 26.60 0.56 -19.96
CA ASP A 349 25.93 1.50 -19.06
C ASP A 349 24.45 1.73 -19.46
N ASP A 350 23.78 0.68 -19.92
CA ASP A 350 22.37 0.72 -20.31
C ASP A 350 21.49 0.25 -19.15
N PHE A 351 20.44 1.02 -18.88
CA PHE A 351 19.55 0.83 -17.73
C PHE A 351 18.07 1.02 -18.07
N VAL A 352 17.72 1.03 -19.37
CA VAL A 352 16.34 1.07 -19.84
C VAL A 352 15.96 -0.28 -20.43
N PHE A 353 14.92 -0.89 -19.87
CA PHE A 353 14.24 -2.05 -20.44
C PHE A 353 13.10 -1.57 -21.35
N THR A 354 12.86 -2.25 -22.46
CA THR A 354 11.77 -1.93 -23.39
C THR A 354 10.73 -3.05 -23.42
N LEU A 355 9.44 -2.70 -23.46
CA LEU A 355 8.36 -3.70 -23.41
C LEU A 355 7.09 -3.24 -24.13
N ASN A 356 6.51 -4.07 -24.99
CA ASN A 356 5.10 -3.97 -25.34
C ASN A 356 4.25 -4.69 -24.29
N ALA A 357 3.90 -3.97 -23.22
CA ALA A 357 3.15 -4.55 -22.10
C ALA A 357 1.67 -4.84 -22.42
N ALA A 358 1.10 -4.19 -23.43
CA ALA A 358 -0.31 -4.32 -23.77
C ALA A 358 -0.60 -5.56 -24.64
N LYS A 359 0.39 -5.97 -25.45
CA LYS A 359 0.32 -7.17 -26.30
C LYS A 359 1.70 -7.83 -26.33
N PRO A 360 2.12 -8.51 -25.25
CA PRO A 360 3.48 -9.04 -25.15
C PRO A 360 3.71 -10.19 -26.12
N GLU A 361 4.66 -10.00 -27.02
CA GLU A 361 5.18 -11.02 -27.92
C GLU A 361 6.31 -11.83 -27.26
N LYS A 362 6.99 -12.69 -28.03
CA LYS A 362 8.06 -13.55 -27.51
C LYS A 362 9.19 -12.72 -26.88
N GLU A 363 9.68 -11.70 -27.59
CA GLU A 363 10.76 -10.82 -27.12
C GLU A 363 10.35 -10.06 -25.84
N ASP A 364 9.09 -9.65 -25.74
CA ASP A 364 8.57 -8.96 -24.55
C ASP A 364 8.52 -9.89 -23.34
N ARG A 365 8.18 -11.17 -23.54
CA ARG A 365 8.19 -12.17 -22.47
C ARG A 365 9.61 -12.49 -22.00
N GLU A 366 10.57 -12.59 -22.93
CA GLU A 366 11.99 -12.75 -22.63
C GLU A 366 12.56 -11.52 -21.89
N CYS A 367 12.11 -10.30 -22.26
CA CYS A 367 12.45 -9.08 -21.53
C CYS A 367 11.84 -9.09 -20.11
N ALA A 368 10.58 -9.50 -19.97
CA ALA A 368 9.93 -9.63 -18.66
C ALA A 368 10.64 -10.67 -17.76
N GLU A 369 11.13 -11.77 -18.33
CA GLU A 369 12.00 -12.74 -17.64
C GLU A 369 13.29 -12.07 -17.16
N SER A 370 13.98 -11.34 -18.03
CA SER A 370 15.21 -10.61 -17.69
C SER A 370 14.98 -9.57 -16.58
N ILE A 371 13.87 -8.84 -16.63
CA ILE A 371 13.48 -7.88 -15.58
C ILE A 371 13.28 -8.61 -14.25
N ARG A 372 12.53 -9.72 -14.24
CA ARG A 372 12.34 -10.53 -13.05
C ARG A 372 13.68 -10.98 -12.48
N GLU A 373 14.58 -11.49 -13.32
CA GLU A 373 15.91 -11.92 -12.87
C GLU A 373 16.70 -10.79 -12.22
N CYS A 374 16.78 -9.62 -12.86
CA CYS A 374 17.46 -8.46 -12.29
C CYS A 374 16.84 -8.04 -10.95
N LEU A 375 15.51 -7.95 -10.87
CA LEU A 375 14.84 -7.60 -9.62
C LEU A 375 15.06 -8.65 -8.52
N SER A 376 15.32 -9.90 -8.88
CA SER A 376 15.40 -11.02 -7.92
C SER A 376 16.80 -11.27 -7.36
N LYS A 377 17.83 -10.62 -7.89
CA LYS A 377 19.22 -10.82 -7.44
C LYS A 377 19.36 -10.47 -5.95
N GLU A 378 19.90 -11.42 -5.19
CA GLU A 378 20.15 -11.27 -3.75
C GLU A 378 21.17 -10.14 -3.50
N GLY A 379 20.93 -9.33 -2.47
CA GLY A 379 21.77 -8.18 -2.12
C GLY A 379 21.45 -6.88 -2.88
N GLU A 380 20.60 -6.91 -3.91
CA GLU A 380 20.14 -5.70 -4.62
C GLU A 380 18.91 -5.08 -3.93
N GLY A 381 19.09 -4.56 -2.72
CA GLY A 381 18.10 -3.73 -2.00
C GLY A 381 16.96 -4.47 -1.29
N GLY A 382 16.82 -5.79 -1.45
CA GLY A 382 15.89 -6.62 -0.67
C GLY A 382 16.26 -6.67 0.81
N ARG A 383 15.25 -6.82 1.67
CA ARG A 383 15.43 -6.76 3.12
C ARG A 383 14.99 -8.03 3.80
N GLU A 384 15.88 -8.61 4.60
CA GLU A 384 15.52 -9.64 5.55
C GLU A 384 14.71 -9.03 6.71
N VAL A 385 13.45 -9.44 6.84
CA VAL A 385 12.53 -9.05 7.90
C VAL A 385 12.20 -10.28 8.72
N LYS A 386 12.54 -10.25 10.00
CA LYS A 386 12.17 -11.31 10.93
C LYS A 386 10.83 -10.97 11.58
N VAL A 387 9.83 -11.81 11.34
CA VAL A 387 8.48 -11.65 11.89
C VAL A 387 8.31 -12.66 13.03
N PRO A 388 8.08 -12.20 14.27
CA PRO A 388 7.77 -13.11 15.36
C PRO A 388 6.53 -13.93 15.02
N LEU A 389 6.60 -15.23 15.29
CA LEU A 389 5.56 -16.15 14.87
C LEU A 389 4.19 -15.80 15.46
N ARG A 390 4.17 -15.41 16.74
CA ARG A 390 2.95 -15.01 17.45
C ARG A 390 2.34 -13.74 16.86
N TRP A 391 3.16 -12.79 16.42
CA TRP A 391 2.69 -11.58 15.74
C TRP A 391 2.09 -11.91 14.38
N TYR A 392 2.73 -12.79 13.60
CA TYR A 392 2.18 -13.24 12.34
C TYR A 392 0.82 -13.93 12.53
N ALA A 393 0.71 -14.80 13.53
CA ALA A 393 -0.53 -15.47 13.91
C ALA A 393 -1.62 -14.46 14.30
N LEU A 394 -1.28 -13.43 15.09
CA LEU A 394 -2.19 -12.33 15.41
C LEU A 394 -2.70 -11.64 14.15
N TYR A 395 -1.82 -11.27 13.21
CA TYR A 395 -2.22 -10.62 11.97
C TYR A 395 -3.20 -11.46 11.15
N GLN A 396 -2.95 -12.77 11.00
CA GLN A 396 -3.86 -13.67 10.31
C GLN A 396 -5.22 -13.74 11.02
N LYS A 397 -5.23 -13.85 12.35
CA LYS A 397 -6.47 -13.88 13.13
C LYS A 397 -7.26 -12.59 13.00
N LEU A 398 -6.60 -11.44 12.99
CA LEU A 398 -7.26 -10.15 12.77
C LEU A 398 -7.87 -10.05 11.36
N LEU A 399 -7.20 -10.61 10.33
CA LEU A 399 -7.76 -10.69 8.99
C LEU A 399 -9.00 -11.59 8.93
N GLU A 400 -8.96 -12.76 9.57
CA GLU A 400 -10.12 -13.66 9.68
C GLU A 400 -11.31 -12.97 10.34
N VAL A 401 -11.10 -12.37 11.52
CA VAL A 401 -12.13 -11.64 12.25
C VAL A 401 -12.71 -10.49 11.42
N ALA A 402 -11.86 -9.73 10.74
CA ALA A 402 -12.30 -8.67 9.84
C ALA A 402 -13.19 -9.21 8.70
N ASN A 403 -12.77 -10.32 8.06
CA ASN A 403 -13.51 -10.95 6.98
C ASN A 403 -14.86 -11.51 7.45
N GLU A 404 -14.89 -12.20 8.58
CA GLU A 404 -16.12 -12.77 9.17
C GLU A 404 -17.13 -11.68 9.55
N LEU A 405 -16.64 -10.54 10.05
CA LEU A 405 -17.48 -9.38 10.35
C LEU A 405 -17.88 -8.58 9.10
N GLY A 406 -17.25 -8.85 7.95
CA GLY A 406 -17.38 -8.03 6.75
C GLY A 406 -16.87 -6.59 6.96
N LYS A 407 -15.87 -6.43 7.82
CA LYS A 407 -15.31 -5.15 8.25
C LYS A 407 -13.93 -4.92 7.64
N LYS A 408 -13.64 -3.67 7.29
CA LYS A 408 -12.33 -3.25 6.73
C LYS A 408 -11.51 -2.47 7.75
N VAL A 409 -12.17 -2.00 8.81
CA VAL A 409 -11.59 -1.32 9.97
C VAL A 409 -12.05 -2.04 11.22
N LEU A 410 -11.13 -2.27 12.15
CA LEU A 410 -11.43 -2.83 13.46
C LEU A 410 -11.18 -1.78 14.56
N PRO A 411 -12.01 -1.76 15.63
CA PRO A 411 -11.66 -1.07 16.87
C PRO A 411 -10.38 -1.65 17.47
N ARG A 412 -9.52 -0.81 18.03
CA ARG A 412 -8.29 -1.24 18.70
C ARG A 412 -8.57 -2.15 19.89
N GLU A 413 -9.69 -1.95 20.58
CA GLU A 413 -10.14 -2.79 21.69
C GLU A 413 -10.49 -4.21 21.22
N LEU A 414 -11.00 -4.37 20.00
CA LEU A 414 -11.22 -5.70 19.43
C LEU A 414 -9.89 -6.36 19.07
N CYS A 415 -8.96 -5.63 18.46
CA CYS A 415 -7.62 -6.15 18.23
C CYS A 415 -6.95 -6.60 19.54
N GLN A 416 -7.23 -5.88 20.64
CA GLN A 416 -6.74 -6.24 21.97
C GLN A 416 -7.30 -7.56 22.46
N LYS A 417 -8.63 -7.75 22.39
CA LYS A 417 -9.28 -9.00 22.81
C LYS A 417 -8.74 -10.21 22.04
N VAL A 418 -8.50 -10.04 20.74
CA VAL A 418 -7.89 -11.11 19.91
C VAL A 418 -6.45 -11.37 20.37
N ALA A 419 -5.66 -10.34 20.66
CA ALA A 419 -4.30 -10.50 21.18
C ALA A 419 -4.27 -11.20 22.56
N GLU A 420 -5.20 -10.85 23.46
CA GLU A 420 -5.33 -11.47 24.78
C GLU A 420 -5.64 -12.97 24.68
N SER A 421 -6.49 -13.37 23.73
CA SER A 421 -6.75 -14.79 23.45
C SER A 421 -5.53 -15.55 22.91
N MET A 422 -4.47 -14.84 22.54
CA MET A 422 -3.17 -15.37 22.14
C MET A 422 -2.08 -15.12 23.20
N GLU A 423 -2.48 -14.81 24.44
CA GLU A 423 -1.61 -14.49 25.57
C GLU A 423 -0.68 -13.29 25.32
N MET A 424 -1.10 -12.34 24.47
CA MET A 424 -0.39 -11.08 24.24
C MET A 424 -1.02 -9.98 25.10
N ASP A 425 -0.18 -9.21 25.79
CA ASP A 425 -0.61 -8.00 26.49
C ASP A 425 -0.85 -6.82 25.53
N ASP A 426 -1.36 -5.72 26.07
CA ASP A 426 -1.70 -4.53 25.28
C ASP A 426 -0.48 -3.87 24.62
N GLU A 427 0.66 -3.87 25.31
CA GLU A 427 1.91 -3.34 24.78
C GLU A 427 2.39 -4.20 23.60
N SER A 428 2.39 -5.52 23.73
CA SER A 428 2.75 -6.46 22.66
C SER A 428 1.81 -6.37 21.46
N CYS A 429 0.51 -6.19 21.69
CA CYS A 429 -0.46 -5.95 20.62
C CYS A 429 -0.13 -4.64 19.87
N GLY A 430 0.11 -3.55 20.61
CA GLY A 430 0.47 -2.25 20.03
C GLY A 430 1.74 -2.31 19.18
N GLU A 431 2.79 -2.98 19.68
CA GLU A 431 4.05 -3.15 18.93
C GLU A 431 3.87 -4.01 17.68
N ALA A 432 3.07 -5.08 17.74
CA ALA A 432 2.73 -5.89 16.57
C ALA A 432 1.97 -5.07 15.50
N LEU A 433 0.97 -4.26 15.90
CA LEU A 433 0.25 -3.39 14.99
C LEU A 433 1.16 -2.34 14.33
N ASN A 434 2.05 -1.71 15.10
CA ASN A 434 3.07 -0.79 14.57
C ASN A 434 4.01 -1.48 13.57
N PHE A 435 4.40 -2.72 13.88
CA PHE A 435 5.23 -3.53 12.99
C PHE A 435 4.54 -3.76 11.64
N PHE A 436 3.27 -4.19 11.64
CA PHE A 436 2.52 -4.42 10.40
C PHE A 436 2.16 -3.14 9.64
N ASP A 437 1.96 -2.00 10.33
CA ASP A 437 1.82 -0.68 9.68
C ASP A 437 3.06 -0.37 8.84
N GLY A 438 4.27 -0.47 9.41
CA GLY A 438 5.47 -0.14 8.64
C GLY A 438 5.82 -1.18 7.57
N LEU A 439 5.19 -2.36 7.57
CA LEU A 439 5.22 -3.28 6.42
C LEU A 439 4.20 -2.96 5.32
N ASN A 440 3.33 -1.95 5.50
CA ASN A 440 2.19 -1.63 4.62
C ASN A 440 1.14 -2.76 4.54
N MET A 441 1.09 -3.66 5.52
CA MET A 441 0.12 -4.76 5.54
C MET A 441 -1.23 -4.31 6.09
N LEU A 442 -1.22 -3.42 7.07
CA LEU A 442 -2.37 -2.68 7.60
C LEU A 442 -1.99 -1.20 7.77
N PHE A 443 -2.95 -0.34 8.15
CA PHE A 443 -2.60 0.98 8.67
C PHE A 443 -3.03 1.16 10.12
N TYR A 444 -2.10 1.68 10.92
CA TYR A 444 -2.33 2.02 12.31
C TYR A 444 -1.70 3.37 12.64
N PHE A 445 -2.52 4.29 13.15
CA PHE A 445 -2.13 5.68 13.41
C PHE A 445 -2.27 5.99 14.90
N PRO A 446 -1.42 5.42 15.78
CA PRO A 446 -1.58 5.53 17.24
C PRO A 446 -1.57 6.98 17.74
N ASP A 447 -0.91 7.89 17.03
CA ASP A 447 -0.79 9.29 17.44
C ASP A 447 -1.98 10.17 16.95
N ILE A 448 -2.81 9.66 16.04
CA ILE A 448 -3.86 10.45 15.35
C ILE A 448 -5.25 9.82 15.53
N LEU A 449 -5.36 8.51 15.28
CA LEU A 449 -6.57 7.70 15.45
C LEU A 449 -6.20 6.38 16.17
N PRO A 450 -5.81 6.44 17.46
CA PRO A 450 -5.38 5.26 18.22
C PRO A 450 -6.44 4.17 18.35
N GLN A 451 -7.71 4.54 18.27
CA GLN A 451 -8.84 3.64 18.47
C GLN A 451 -9.17 2.79 17.24
N LEU A 452 -8.54 3.01 16.08
CA LEU A 452 -8.87 2.32 14.82
C LEU A 452 -7.64 1.64 14.20
N VAL A 453 -7.87 0.45 13.66
CA VAL A 453 -6.90 -0.30 12.86
C VAL A 453 -7.51 -0.58 11.48
N PHE A 454 -6.90 -0.08 10.42
CA PHE A 454 -7.35 -0.30 9.05
C PHE A 454 -6.76 -1.62 8.54
N MET A 455 -7.56 -2.69 8.61
CA MET A 455 -7.18 -4.02 8.12
C MET A 455 -7.13 -4.09 6.59
N GLU A 456 -7.90 -3.26 5.90
CA GLU A 456 -7.80 -3.08 4.45
C GLU A 456 -7.34 -1.65 4.09
N PRO A 457 -6.02 -1.39 4.01
CA PRO A 457 -5.46 -0.08 3.64
C PRO A 457 -6.03 0.51 2.36
N GLN A 458 -6.45 -0.34 1.41
CA GLN A 458 -7.02 0.10 0.14
C GLN A 458 -8.26 0.97 0.32
N MET A 459 -9.08 0.71 1.34
CA MET A 459 -10.29 1.48 1.60
C MET A 459 -9.97 2.97 1.81
N LEU A 460 -8.93 3.27 2.61
CA LEU A 460 -8.49 4.65 2.84
C LEU A 460 -7.89 5.27 1.58
N LEU A 461 -7.09 4.52 0.83
CA LEU A 461 -6.49 4.97 -0.43
C LEU A 461 -7.55 5.29 -1.49
N ASP A 462 -8.60 4.47 -1.58
CA ASP A 462 -9.72 4.69 -2.48
C ASP A 462 -10.53 5.92 -2.06
N LYS A 463 -10.79 6.10 -0.76
CA LYS A 463 -11.47 7.32 -0.25
C LYS A 463 -10.70 8.59 -0.63
N VAL A 464 -9.37 8.61 -0.46
CA VAL A 464 -8.56 9.76 -0.88
C VAL A 464 -8.58 9.94 -2.40
N SER A 465 -8.58 8.85 -3.16
CA SER A 465 -8.69 8.89 -4.62
C SER A 465 -10.02 9.49 -5.08
N GLU A 466 -11.12 9.11 -4.44
CA GLU A 466 -12.46 9.61 -4.70
C GLU A 466 -12.55 11.14 -4.59
N LEU A 467 -11.86 11.74 -3.60
CA LEU A 467 -11.80 13.21 -3.45
C LEU A 467 -11.08 13.88 -4.64
N VAL A 468 -9.94 13.32 -5.06
CA VAL A 468 -9.21 13.82 -6.22
C VAL A 468 -10.04 13.68 -7.49
N GLU A 469 -10.69 12.53 -7.67
CA GLU A 469 -11.56 12.21 -8.79
C GLU A 469 -12.72 13.19 -8.92
N GLU A 470 -13.42 13.44 -7.82
CA GLU A 470 -14.57 14.34 -7.79
C GLU A 470 -14.18 15.78 -8.14
N THR A 471 -13.02 16.23 -7.68
CA THR A 471 -12.47 17.54 -8.06
C THR A 471 -12.36 17.68 -9.59
N TYR A 472 -11.90 16.63 -10.27
CA TYR A 472 -11.79 16.62 -11.73
C TYR A 472 -13.13 16.50 -12.43
N HIS A 473 -14.03 15.67 -11.90
CA HIS A 473 -15.39 15.55 -12.41
C HIS A 473 -16.07 16.93 -12.45
N MET A 474 -15.96 17.70 -11.36
CA MET A 474 -16.52 19.05 -11.25
C MET A 474 -15.87 20.06 -12.21
N ARG A 475 -14.57 19.93 -12.51
CA ARG A 475 -13.86 20.81 -13.46
C ARG A 475 -14.28 20.60 -14.91
N GLN A 476 -14.74 19.40 -15.26
CA GLN A 476 -15.19 19.09 -16.63
C GLN A 476 -16.68 19.40 -16.84
N GLY A 477 -17.44 19.52 -15.77
CA GLY A 477 -18.86 19.81 -15.81
C GLY A 477 -19.18 21.17 -16.46
N LYS A 478 -20.07 21.17 -17.45
CA LYS A 478 -20.61 22.41 -18.07
C LYS A 478 -21.69 23.10 -17.24
N LYS A 479 -22.10 22.50 -16.11
CA LYS A 479 -23.17 23.01 -15.26
C LYS A 479 -22.59 23.93 -14.19
N ALA A 480 -23.37 24.94 -13.81
CA ALA A 480 -23.07 25.75 -12.64
C ALA A 480 -22.96 24.83 -11.42
N VAL A 481 -21.82 24.88 -10.76
CA VAL A 481 -21.56 24.14 -9.52
C VAL A 481 -21.96 25.06 -8.36
N PRO A 482 -22.97 24.73 -7.53
CA PRO A 482 -23.44 25.62 -6.49
C PRO A 482 -22.58 25.53 -5.21
N GLY A 483 -22.47 26.66 -4.50
CA GLY A 483 -22.05 26.71 -3.09
C GLY A 483 -20.73 26.01 -2.77
N GLU A 484 -20.77 25.06 -1.82
CA GLU A 484 -19.60 24.31 -1.31
C GLU A 484 -18.88 23.51 -2.41
N LYS A 485 -19.61 22.95 -3.39
CA LYS A 485 -18.99 22.21 -4.50
C LYS A 485 -18.11 23.11 -5.37
N LEU A 486 -18.48 24.38 -5.51
CA LEU A 486 -17.67 25.37 -6.24
C LEU A 486 -16.36 25.63 -5.50
N ARG A 487 -16.45 25.81 -4.18
CA ARG A 487 -15.31 26.02 -3.29
C ARG A 487 -14.36 24.82 -3.29
N PHE A 488 -14.90 23.59 -3.26
CA PHE A 488 -14.10 22.38 -3.40
C PHE A 488 -13.37 22.31 -4.75
N ARG A 489 -14.07 22.53 -5.86
CA ARG A 489 -13.51 22.48 -7.21
C ARG A 489 -12.35 23.46 -7.43
N ASP A 490 -12.53 24.70 -6.97
CA ASP A 490 -11.64 25.82 -7.27
C ASP A 490 -10.54 26.01 -6.22
N HIS A 491 -10.84 25.70 -4.95
CA HIS A 491 -9.96 25.98 -3.81
C HIS A 491 -9.59 24.72 -3.00
N GLY A 492 -10.15 23.56 -3.33
CA GLY A 492 -9.94 22.32 -2.56
C GLY A 492 -10.57 22.34 -1.18
N GLU A 493 -11.48 23.29 -0.91
CA GLU A 493 -12.14 23.47 0.39
C GLU A 493 -13.24 22.42 0.63
N VAL A 494 -13.25 21.84 1.83
CA VAL A 494 -14.18 20.79 2.26
C VAL A 494 -14.67 21.05 3.68
N THR A 495 -15.89 20.59 3.96
CA THR A 495 -16.47 20.51 5.31
C THR A 495 -16.78 19.05 5.63
N GLU A 496 -16.95 18.71 6.90
CA GLU A 496 -17.39 17.35 7.29
C GLU A 496 -18.74 16.98 6.64
N LYS A 497 -19.64 17.96 6.55
CA LYS A 497 -20.94 17.79 5.90
C LYS A 497 -20.79 17.45 4.42
N PHE A 498 -19.93 18.17 3.69
CA PHE A 498 -19.67 17.89 2.29
C PHE A 498 -18.99 16.52 2.10
N LEU A 499 -18.05 16.16 2.97
CA LEU A 499 -17.42 14.85 2.96
C LEU A 499 -18.42 13.71 3.22
N GLY A 500 -19.52 13.99 3.91
CA GLY A 500 -20.64 13.07 4.09
C GLY A 500 -21.46 12.79 2.82
N GLU A 501 -21.33 13.60 1.76
CA GLU A 501 -21.97 13.30 0.47
C GLU A 501 -21.31 12.13 -0.28
N PHE A 502 -20.09 11.73 0.12
CA PHE A 502 -19.35 10.63 -0.50
C PHE A 502 -19.70 9.30 0.17
N GLU A 503 -20.66 8.56 -0.37
CA GLU A 503 -21.16 7.31 0.25
C GLU A 503 -20.14 6.16 0.29
N SER A 504 -19.18 6.12 -0.63
CA SER A 504 -18.23 5.00 -0.80
C SER A 504 -17.21 4.94 0.34
N HIS A 505 -16.63 3.78 0.64
CA HIS A 505 -15.42 3.64 1.48
C HIS A 505 -15.47 4.27 2.89
N TYR A 506 -16.66 4.60 3.42
CA TYR A 506 -16.83 4.80 4.86
C TYR A 506 -17.27 3.51 5.52
N GLU A 507 -17.07 3.42 6.83
CA GLU A 507 -17.47 2.26 7.62
C GLU A 507 -18.15 2.70 8.93
N PRO A 508 -19.34 3.31 8.87
CA PRO A 508 -20.02 3.75 10.08
C PRO A 508 -20.33 2.59 11.04
N PRO A 509 -20.27 2.81 12.36
CA PRO A 509 -19.90 4.07 13.03
C PRO A 509 -18.38 4.26 13.22
N LEU A 510 -17.54 3.34 12.72
CA LEU A 510 -16.11 3.31 13.01
C LEU A 510 -15.31 4.34 12.23
N PHE A 511 -15.57 4.48 10.93
CA PHE A 511 -14.87 5.41 10.07
C PHE A 511 -15.87 6.28 9.31
N THR A 512 -16.00 7.53 9.75
CA THR A 512 -16.93 8.52 9.21
C THR A 512 -16.15 9.75 8.68
N PRO A 513 -16.81 10.76 8.08
CA PRO A 513 -16.14 12.01 7.69
C PRO A 513 -15.30 12.64 8.79
N LYS A 514 -15.72 12.54 10.05
CA LYS A 514 -15.01 13.08 11.21
C LYS A 514 -13.65 12.40 11.43
N GLU A 515 -13.61 11.07 11.38
CA GLU A 515 -12.37 10.32 11.50
C GLU A 515 -11.46 10.58 10.30
N LEU A 516 -12.02 10.69 9.09
CA LEU A 516 -11.26 11.06 7.90
C LEU A 516 -10.61 12.45 8.04
N VAL A 517 -11.35 13.46 8.51
CA VAL A 517 -10.81 14.81 8.77
C VAL A 517 -9.70 14.75 9.81
N THR A 518 -9.94 14.07 10.94
CA THR A 518 -8.94 13.91 12.00
C THR A 518 -7.65 13.28 11.47
N LEU A 519 -7.78 12.22 10.68
CA LEU A 519 -6.67 11.52 10.05
C LEU A 519 -5.89 12.41 9.09
N LEU A 520 -6.58 13.02 8.12
CA LEU A 520 -5.93 13.79 7.06
C LEU A 520 -5.33 15.10 7.58
N LYS A 521 -5.87 15.70 8.65
CA LYS A 521 -5.24 16.81 9.37
C LYS A 521 -3.94 16.37 10.04
N GLY A 522 -3.98 15.28 10.83
CA GLY A 522 -2.79 14.77 11.51
C GLY A 522 -1.69 14.30 10.55
N LEU A 523 -2.06 13.94 9.32
CA LEU A 523 -1.12 13.60 8.25
C LEU A 523 -0.67 14.79 7.38
N LEU A 524 -1.09 16.01 7.71
CA LEU A 524 -0.79 17.24 6.97
C LEU A 524 -1.24 17.19 5.49
N VAL A 525 -2.32 16.44 5.22
CA VAL A 525 -3.00 16.39 3.92
C VAL A 525 -4.10 17.44 3.87
N PHE A 526 -4.81 17.64 4.99
CA PHE A 526 -5.75 18.74 5.19
C PHE A 526 -5.12 19.86 6.01
N ALA A 527 -5.42 21.08 5.59
CA ALA A 527 -5.14 22.30 6.31
C ALA A 527 -6.44 22.88 6.87
N GLU A 528 -6.42 23.37 8.10
CA GLU A 528 -7.58 24.03 8.72
C GLU A 528 -7.61 25.52 8.34
N MET A 529 -8.70 25.97 7.74
CA MET A 529 -8.86 27.37 7.30
C MET A 529 -9.64 28.19 8.32
N SER A 530 -10.71 27.58 8.84
CA SER A 530 -11.55 28.09 9.90
C SER A 530 -12.23 26.91 10.61
N GLU A 531 -13.02 27.21 11.63
CA GLU A 531 -13.89 26.21 12.28
C GLU A 531 -14.70 25.45 11.22
N ASP A 532 -14.60 24.12 11.24
CA ASP A 532 -15.24 23.16 10.33
C ASP A 532 -14.97 23.31 8.82
N VAL A 533 -14.00 24.15 8.43
CA VAL A 533 -13.58 24.31 7.02
C VAL A 533 -12.13 23.93 6.87
N TYR A 534 -11.91 22.92 6.05
CA TYR A 534 -10.59 22.38 5.72
C TYR A 534 -10.31 22.59 4.24
N PHE A 535 -9.07 22.51 3.80
CA PHE A 535 -8.78 22.33 2.39
C PHE A 535 -7.58 21.43 2.16
N MET A 536 -7.50 20.89 0.96
CA MET A 536 -6.52 19.90 0.54
C MET A 536 -5.54 20.52 -0.46
N PRO A 537 -4.32 20.94 -0.04
CA PRO A 537 -3.42 21.74 -0.87
C PRO A 537 -3.01 21.08 -2.19
N CYS A 538 -2.95 19.75 -2.24
CA CYS A 538 -2.60 19.05 -3.48
C CYS A 538 -3.65 19.24 -4.59
N LEU A 539 -4.90 19.57 -4.25
CA LEU A 539 -5.96 19.82 -5.23
C LEU A 539 -5.88 21.20 -5.88
N LEU A 540 -5.03 22.10 -5.39
CA LEU A 540 -4.95 23.46 -5.90
C LEU A 540 -4.53 23.51 -7.37
N GLN A 541 -5.17 24.40 -8.12
CA GLN A 541 -4.91 24.56 -9.54
C GLN A 541 -3.57 25.28 -9.79
N VAL A 542 -2.92 24.88 -10.87
CA VAL A 542 -1.81 25.62 -11.47
C VAL A 542 -2.37 26.74 -12.35
N VAL A 543 -1.98 27.97 -12.05
CA VAL A 543 -2.39 29.16 -12.81
C VAL A 543 -1.28 29.63 -13.75
N ALA A 544 -1.65 30.42 -14.76
CA ALA A 544 -0.70 31.04 -15.67
C ALA A 544 0.22 32.02 -14.93
N TRP A 545 1.46 32.17 -15.42
CA TRP A 545 2.46 33.05 -14.81
C TRP A 545 1.98 34.49 -14.63
N LYS A 546 1.14 34.98 -15.55
CA LYS A 546 0.52 36.31 -15.44
C LYS A 546 -0.26 36.50 -14.12
N VAL A 547 -1.03 35.49 -13.71
CA VAL A 547 -1.79 35.51 -12.45
C VAL A 547 -0.86 35.51 -11.24
N VAL A 548 0.27 34.82 -11.33
CA VAL A 548 1.30 34.82 -10.28
C VAL A 548 1.90 36.23 -10.12
N GLU A 549 2.23 36.90 -11.23
CA GLU A 549 2.80 38.26 -11.20
C GLU A 549 1.81 39.30 -10.66
N GLU A 550 0.51 39.16 -10.90
CA GLU A 550 -0.53 40.05 -10.34
C GLU A 550 -0.56 40.04 -8.80
N HIS A 551 -0.15 38.94 -8.18
CA HIS A 551 -0.13 38.76 -6.72
C HIS A 551 1.27 38.92 -6.11
N ARG A 552 2.28 39.23 -6.92
CA ARG A 552 3.65 39.38 -6.46
C ARG A 552 3.78 40.69 -5.69
N VAL A 553 4.17 40.60 -4.41
CA VAL A 553 4.40 41.78 -3.57
C VAL A 553 5.59 42.56 -4.13
N SER A 554 5.36 43.81 -4.56
CA SER A 554 6.40 44.71 -5.05
C SER A 554 7.02 45.52 -3.90
N GLY A 555 8.35 45.68 -3.92
CA GLY A 555 9.06 46.58 -3.00
C GLY A 555 9.44 46.04 -1.61
N GLY A 556 9.14 44.77 -1.30
CA GLY A 556 9.55 44.12 -0.04
C GLY A 556 10.87 43.33 -0.15
N LYS A 557 11.53 43.06 0.99
CA LYS A 557 12.61 42.06 1.04
C LYS A 557 11.99 40.67 0.91
N ALA A 558 12.33 39.94 -0.15
CA ALA A 558 11.86 38.58 -0.35
C ALA A 558 12.82 37.58 0.31
N LEU A 559 12.28 36.58 1.01
CA LEU A 559 13.02 35.38 1.39
C LEU A 559 12.84 34.32 0.30
N ALA A 560 13.95 33.93 -0.33
CA ALA A 560 13.95 32.84 -1.29
C ALA A 560 14.52 31.58 -0.62
N LEU A 561 13.70 30.53 -0.49
CA LEU A 561 14.16 29.21 -0.07
C LEU A 561 14.52 28.40 -1.31
N HIS A 562 15.82 28.12 -1.48
CA HIS A 562 16.31 27.30 -2.57
C HIS A 562 16.67 25.91 -2.07
N PHE A 563 16.11 24.88 -2.70
CA PHE A 563 16.41 23.48 -2.42
C PHE A 563 17.38 22.96 -3.49
N PRO A 564 18.68 22.79 -3.19
CA PRO A 564 19.65 22.22 -4.12
C PRO A 564 19.33 20.74 -4.42
N ASP A 565 20.07 20.15 -5.35
CA ASP A 565 20.08 18.71 -5.66
C ASP A 565 18.67 18.09 -5.81
N SER A 566 18.08 18.22 -6.99
CA SER A 566 16.76 17.67 -7.38
C SER A 566 15.51 18.27 -6.71
N GLY A 567 15.65 19.18 -5.75
CA GLY A 567 14.55 19.97 -5.16
C GLY A 567 14.04 19.43 -3.81
N PRO A 568 12.93 20.00 -3.28
CA PRO A 568 12.44 19.62 -1.96
C PRO A 568 11.95 18.17 -1.94
N LEU A 569 11.88 17.58 -0.74
CA LEU A 569 11.28 16.27 -0.52
C LEU A 569 9.83 16.25 -1.00
N MET A 570 9.34 15.07 -1.37
CA MET A 570 7.96 14.92 -1.82
C MET A 570 6.98 15.31 -0.70
N GLY A 571 5.90 16.00 -1.07
CA GLY A 571 4.88 16.44 -0.12
C GLY A 571 5.22 17.74 0.62
N THR A 572 6.46 18.25 0.49
CA THR A 572 6.91 19.49 1.17
C THR A 572 5.95 20.66 0.96
N PHE A 573 5.43 20.86 -0.25
CA PHE A 573 4.44 21.91 -0.51
C PHE A 573 3.18 21.73 0.35
N CYS A 574 2.53 20.57 0.28
CA CYS A 574 1.32 20.30 1.06
C CYS A 574 1.57 20.41 2.56
N SER A 575 2.65 19.79 3.04
CA SER A 575 2.97 19.77 4.46
C SER A 575 3.31 21.15 5.01
N ILE A 576 4.05 21.99 4.26
CA ILE A 576 4.32 23.37 4.67
C ILE A 576 3.02 24.17 4.74
N VAL A 577 2.19 24.10 3.70
CA VAL A 577 0.93 24.86 3.67
C VAL A 577 -0.01 24.42 4.80
N ALA A 578 -0.18 23.12 5.00
CA ALA A 578 -1.00 22.56 6.07
C ALA A 578 -0.45 22.91 7.45
N TYR A 579 0.86 22.83 7.66
CA TYR A 579 1.49 23.19 8.93
C TYR A 579 1.38 24.69 9.23
N LEU A 580 1.63 25.57 8.25
CA LEU A 580 1.56 27.02 8.45
C LEU A 580 0.17 27.47 8.91
N LEU A 581 -0.87 26.82 8.40
CA LEU A 581 -2.27 27.08 8.74
C LEU A 581 -2.77 26.24 9.93
N SER A 582 -1.99 25.29 10.41
CA SER A 582 -2.37 24.40 11.51
C SER A 582 -2.49 25.19 12.82
N PRO A 583 -3.47 24.87 13.69
CA PRO A 583 -3.53 25.39 15.05
C PRO A 583 -2.28 25.07 15.88
N GLU A 584 -1.55 24.02 15.51
CA GLU A 584 -0.29 23.59 16.16
C GLU A 584 0.87 24.57 15.89
N ASN A 585 0.74 25.43 14.87
CA ASN A 585 1.70 26.48 14.62
C ASN A 585 1.60 27.57 15.70
N SER A 586 2.37 27.38 16.78
CA SER A 586 2.45 28.28 17.94
C SER A 586 3.13 29.63 17.67
N HIS A 587 3.33 30.01 16.41
CA HIS A 587 3.89 31.31 16.07
C HIS A 587 2.96 32.45 16.55
N PRO A 588 3.49 33.52 17.17
CA PRO A 588 2.67 34.60 17.74
C PRO A 588 1.72 35.28 16.75
N CYS A 589 2.08 35.25 15.46
CA CYS A 589 1.23 35.69 14.36
C CYS A 589 0.88 34.45 13.51
N PRO A 590 -0.30 33.82 13.71
CA PRO A 590 -0.70 32.66 12.93
C PRO A 590 -0.99 33.10 11.49
N TRP A 591 -0.51 32.32 10.53
CA TRP A 591 -0.76 32.56 9.13
C TRP A 591 -2.22 32.25 8.82
N ARG A 592 -2.90 33.14 8.09
CA ARG A 592 -4.25 32.87 7.57
C ARG A 592 -4.29 33.15 6.08
N VAL A 593 -5.02 32.35 5.32
CA VAL A 593 -5.22 32.66 3.90
C VAL A 593 -6.06 33.93 3.77
N VAL A 594 -5.65 34.84 2.90
CA VAL A 594 -6.42 36.06 2.65
C VAL A 594 -7.76 35.71 2.01
N GLN A 595 -8.85 36.23 2.58
CA GLN A 595 -10.20 36.07 2.06
C GLN A 595 -10.72 37.39 1.50
N ASN A 596 -11.56 37.31 0.46
CA ASN A 596 -12.29 38.45 -0.08
C ASN A 596 -13.52 38.79 0.77
N GLU A 597 -14.27 39.83 0.40
CA GLU A 597 -15.48 40.26 1.12
C GLU A 597 -16.57 39.18 1.22
N ALA A 598 -16.56 38.21 0.32
CA ALA A 598 -17.50 37.07 0.33
C ALA A 598 -16.99 35.88 1.16
N GLY A 599 -15.85 36.02 1.86
CA GLY A 599 -15.23 34.96 2.66
C GLY A 599 -14.55 33.86 1.84
N ALA A 600 -14.39 34.05 0.53
CA ALA A 600 -13.68 33.11 -0.34
C ALA A 600 -12.19 33.47 -0.42
N PRO A 601 -11.27 32.50 -0.57
CA PRO A 601 -9.84 32.78 -0.71
C PRO A 601 -9.55 33.71 -1.89
N GLU A 602 -8.83 34.82 -1.64
CA GLU A 602 -8.47 35.81 -2.66
C GLU A 602 -7.41 35.26 -3.62
N CYS A 603 -6.42 34.53 -3.09
CA CYS A 603 -5.33 33.95 -3.87
C CYS A 603 -4.87 32.64 -3.24
N LEU A 604 -5.44 31.53 -3.72
CA LEU A 604 -5.16 30.18 -3.26
C LEU A 604 -4.96 29.26 -4.47
N HIS A 605 -3.74 29.25 -4.99
CA HIS A 605 -3.33 28.46 -6.14
C HIS A 605 -2.03 27.72 -5.84
N ARG A 606 -1.73 26.69 -6.63
CA ARG A 606 -0.55 25.85 -6.41
C ARG A 606 0.77 26.63 -6.44
N HIS A 607 0.85 27.66 -7.29
CA HIS A 607 2.08 28.45 -7.47
C HIS A 607 2.09 29.75 -6.66
N VAL A 608 0.97 30.12 -6.05
CA VAL A 608 0.84 31.37 -5.32
C VAL A 608 -0.26 31.25 -4.27
N ILE A 609 0.12 31.46 -3.02
CA ILE A 609 -0.80 31.53 -1.90
C ILE A 609 -0.52 32.83 -1.17
N LYS A 610 -1.56 33.61 -0.92
CA LYS A 610 -1.47 34.86 -0.16
C LYS A 610 -1.95 34.62 1.26
N PHE A 611 -1.11 34.99 2.23
CA PHE A 611 -1.42 34.91 3.65
C PHE A 611 -1.47 36.31 4.28
N THR A 612 -2.24 36.48 5.36
CA THR A 612 -2.21 37.62 6.29
C THR A 612 -1.51 37.26 7.59
#